data_AF-A0A0B1T6H4-F1
#
_entry.id   AF-A0A0B1T6H4-F1
#
_cell.length_a   1.000
_cell.length_b   1.000
_cell.length_c   1.000
_cell.angle_alpha   90.00
_cell.angle_beta   90.00
_cell.angle_gamma   90.00
#
_symmetry.space_group_name_H-M   'P 1'
#
loop_
_entity.id
_entity.type
_entity.pdbx_description
1 polymer ?
#
loop_
_entity_poly.entity_id
_entity_poly.type
_entity_poly.pdbx_seq_one_letter_code
_entity_poly.pdbx_strand_id
1 'polypeptide(L)'
;MENPPQFGRAGLKGNESFLGKFFFGRLVRHVTSGPIVAMRVNGDVRRLLGSSHLYPLPTDGQFSTIRQRCALSDVRNVAHASDAEAAERELALFEPLPPPQPFLNEVLGSL
;
A
#
# COMPACT_ATOMS: atom_id res chain seq x y z
N MET A 1 -12.87 27.05 -30.46
CA MET A 1 -11.67 26.99 -29.59
C MET A 1 -12.19 27.15 -28.18
N GLU A 2 -12.55 26.05 -27.54
CA GLU A 2 -13.18 26.08 -26.21
C GLU A 2 -12.13 26.23 -25.11
N ASN A 3 -12.38 27.13 -24.17
CA ASN A 3 -11.51 27.40 -23.03
C ASN A 3 -11.44 26.17 -22.11
N PRO A 4 -10.25 25.80 -21.60
CA PRO A 4 -10.13 24.69 -20.67
C PRO A 4 -10.78 25.06 -19.32
N PRO A 5 -11.44 24.09 -18.64
CA PRO A 5 -12.12 24.35 -17.38
C PRO A 5 -11.10 24.71 -16.29
N GLN A 6 -11.38 25.80 -15.58
CA GLN A 6 -10.62 26.24 -14.42
C GLN A 6 -11.04 25.41 -13.20
N PHE A 7 -10.12 24.62 -12.64
CA PHE A 7 -10.37 23.88 -11.40
C PHE A 7 -9.72 24.59 -10.21
N GLY A 8 -10.58 24.97 -9.26
CA GLY A 8 -10.25 25.74 -8.07
C GLY A 8 -9.36 25.00 -7.07
N ARG A 9 -8.52 25.78 -6.39
CA ARG A 9 -7.68 25.37 -5.26
C ARG A 9 -8.53 25.20 -3.99
N ALA A 10 -8.47 24.04 -3.33
CA ALA A 10 -8.65 23.93 -1.88
C ALA A 10 -8.26 22.53 -1.34
N GLY A 11 -7.35 22.52 -0.35
CA GLY A 11 -7.50 21.74 0.89
C GLY A 11 -7.22 20.24 0.89
N LEU A 12 -6.09 19.85 1.48
CA LEU A 12 -5.80 18.49 2.00
C LEU A 12 -6.80 18.10 3.09
N LYS A 13 -7.44 16.92 2.96
CA LYS A 13 -8.07 16.06 4.01
C LYS A 13 -9.09 15.09 3.35
N GLY A 14 -8.75 13.80 3.28
CA GLY A 14 -9.70 12.71 2.99
C GLY A 14 -10.17 12.64 1.52
N ASN A 15 -10.37 11.44 0.98
CA ASN A 15 -10.80 11.20 -0.42
C ASN A 15 -9.90 11.84 -1.49
N GLU A 16 -8.58 11.62 -1.42
CA GLU A 16 -7.67 12.25 -2.37
C GLU A 16 -7.51 11.40 -3.62
N SER A 17 -8.28 11.74 -4.65
CA SER A 17 -7.96 11.35 -6.02
C SER A 17 -6.51 11.74 -6.30
N PHE A 18 -5.67 10.75 -6.59
CA PHE A 18 -4.27 10.99 -6.95
C PHE A 18 -4.14 11.58 -8.36
N LEU A 19 -5.24 11.66 -9.11
CA LEU A 19 -5.28 12.25 -10.44
C LEU A 19 -4.80 13.70 -10.38
N GLY A 20 -3.79 14.04 -11.18
CA GLY A 20 -3.19 15.37 -11.24
C GLY A 20 -2.00 15.59 -10.28
N LYS A 21 -1.70 14.66 -9.38
CA LYS A 21 -0.49 14.76 -8.54
C LYS A 21 0.75 14.33 -9.32
N PHE A 22 1.85 15.08 -9.16
CA PHE A 22 3.11 14.84 -9.89
C PHE A 22 3.68 13.41 -9.72
N PHE A 23 3.36 12.74 -8.60
CA PHE A 23 3.84 11.39 -8.29
C PHE A 23 2.90 10.27 -8.75
N PHE A 24 1.67 10.57 -9.21
CA PHE A 24 0.66 9.55 -9.50
C PHE A 24 1.10 8.56 -10.59
N GLY A 25 1.66 9.05 -11.69
CA GLY A 25 2.14 8.17 -12.76
C GLY A 25 3.24 7.22 -12.30
N ARG A 26 4.09 7.65 -11.37
CA ARG A 26 5.13 6.79 -10.76
C ARG A 26 4.53 5.75 -9.82
N LEU A 27 3.49 6.13 -9.06
CA LEU A 27 2.78 5.24 -8.17
C LEU A 27 2.08 4.12 -8.95
N VAL A 28 1.29 4.48 -9.98
CA VAL A 28 0.59 3.50 -10.84
C VAL A 28 1.60 2.53 -11.45
N ARG A 29 2.67 3.05 -12.06
CA ARG A 29 3.73 2.19 -12.63
C ARG A 29 4.34 1.24 -11.60
N HIS A 30 4.50 1.67 -10.35
CA HIS A 30 5.06 0.83 -9.31
C HIS A 30 4.10 -0.27 -8.85
N VAL A 31 2.84 0.07 -8.56
CA VAL A 31 1.87 -0.91 -8.04
C VAL A 31 1.42 -1.92 -9.11
N THR A 32 1.57 -1.60 -10.40
CA THR A 32 1.23 -2.49 -11.51
C THR A 32 2.46 -3.15 -12.16
N SER A 33 3.67 -3.02 -11.60
CA SER A 33 4.89 -3.58 -12.22
C SER A 33 5.08 -5.09 -12.03
N GLY A 34 4.19 -5.76 -11.29
CA GLY A 34 4.28 -7.19 -11.02
C GLY A 34 3.06 -7.71 -10.26
N PRO A 35 3.03 -9.03 -9.99
CA PRO A 35 1.97 -9.64 -9.20
C PRO A 35 1.99 -9.11 -7.76
N ILE A 36 0.81 -9.07 -7.14
CA ILE A 36 0.63 -8.70 -5.74
C ILE A 36 -0.16 -9.77 -5.01
N VAL A 37 -0.06 -9.77 -3.68
CA VAL A 37 -0.91 -10.58 -2.80
C VAL A 37 -1.91 -9.65 -2.12
N ALA A 38 -3.20 -9.83 -2.41
CA ALA A 38 -4.28 -9.18 -1.68
C ALA A 38 -4.75 -10.12 -0.55
N MET A 39 -4.88 -9.60 0.67
CA MET A 39 -5.24 -10.40 1.84
C MET A 39 -6.04 -9.59 2.87
N ARG A 40 -6.93 -10.27 3.60
CA ARG A 40 -7.56 -9.74 4.82
C ARG A 40 -6.78 -10.26 6.02
N VAL A 41 -6.33 -9.35 6.87
CA VAL A 41 -5.59 -9.68 8.10
C VAL A 41 -6.30 -9.04 9.28
N ASN A 42 -6.42 -9.78 10.39
CA ASN A 42 -6.95 -9.26 11.65
C ASN A 42 -5.79 -8.95 12.61
N GLY A 43 -5.85 -7.80 13.30
CA GLY A 43 -4.83 -7.33 14.24
C GLY A 43 -4.25 -5.96 13.86
N ASP A 44 -3.26 -5.50 14.64
CA ASP A 44 -2.58 -4.22 14.45
C ASP A 44 -1.50 -4.32 13.34
N VAL A 45 -1.97 -4.43 12.10
CA VAL A 45 -1.12 -4.50 10.91
C VAL A 45 -0.23 -3.27 10.79
N ARG A 46 -0.73 -2.09 11.18
CA ARG A 46 0.00 -0.83 11.02
C ARG A 46 1.23 -0.77 11.93
N ARG A 47 1.14 -1.30 13.15
CA ARG A 47 2.29 -1.44 14.05
C ARG A 47 3.35 -2.38 13.50
N LEU A 48 2.96 -3.52 12.92
CA LEU A 48 3.91 -4.50 12.37
C LEU A 48 4.55 -4.00 11.07
N LEU A 49 3.75 -3.42 10.18
CA LEU A 49 4.19 -2.94 8.88
C LEU A 49 5.08 -1.69 9.01
N GLY A 50 4.72 -0.79 9.93
CA GLY A 50 5.46 0.43 10.20
C GLY A 50 5.07 1.62 9.33
N SER A 51 5.66 2.77 9.61
CA SER A 51 5.45 4.01 8.87
C SER A 51 5.89 3.89 7.41
N SER A 52 5.23 4.62 6.51
CA SER A 52 5.68 4.79 5.12
C SER A 52 6.94 5.66 5.01
N HIS A 53 7.23 6.46 6.04
CA HIS A 53 8.49 7.18 6.19
C HIS A 53 9.46 6.34 7.00
N LEU A 54 10.57 5.92 6.37
CA LEU A 54 11.47 4.92 6.94
C LEU A 54 12.40 5.46 8.03
N TYR A 55 12.66 6.77 8.03
CA TYR A 55 13.59 7.40 8.96
C TYR A 55 12.88 8.07 10.16
N PRO A 56 13.50 8.08 11.35
CA PRO A 56 14.78 7.44 11.67
C PRO A 56 14.65 5.91 11.75
N LEU A 57 15.75 5.22 11.41
CA LEU A 57 15.85 3.78 11.64
C LEU A 57 16.00 3.50 13.15
N PRO A 58 15.45 2.38 13.64
CA PRO A 58 15.57 2.00 15.04
C PRO A 58 17.02 1.67 15.38
N THR A 59 17.41 1.89 16.62
CA THR A 59 18.75 1.51 17.12
C THR A 59 18.84 0.00 17.29
N ASP A 60 20.05 -0.56 17.23
CA ASP A 60 20.31 -1.98 17.49
C ASP A 60 19.62 -2.45 18.78
N GLY A 61 18.90 -3.58 18.68
CA GLY A 61 18.13 -4.17 19.78
C GLY A 61 16.70 -3.64 19.92
N GLN A 62 16.32 -2.59 19.20
CA GLN A 62 14.93 -2.12 19.16
C GLN A 62 14.09 -2.89 18.13
N PHE A 63 12.78 -2.94 18.37
CA PHE A 63 11.83 -3.51 17.42
C PHE A 63 11.92 -2.77 16.07
N SER A 64 12.13 -3.55 15.00
CA SER A 64 12.14 -3.05 13.63
C SER A 64 10.91 -3.55 12.88
N THR A 65 10.17 -2.62 12.28
CA THR A 65 8.99 -2.91 11.46
C THR A 65 9.39 -3.59 10.14
N ILE A 66 8.41 -4.20 9.46
CA ILE A 66 8.65 -4.82 8.15
C ILE A 66 9.23 -3.81 7.15
N ARG A 67 8.68 -2.58 7.11
CA ARG A 67 9.19 -1.53 6.23
C ARG A 67 10.62 -1.12 6.56
N GLN A 68 10.97 -0.97 7.83
CA GLN A 68 12.34 -0.62 8.22
C GLN A 68 13.36 -1.70 7.84
N ARG A 69 12.94 -2.97 7.76
CA ARG A 69 13.84 -4.08 7.39
C ARG A 69 13.90 -4.35 5.90
N CYS A 70 12.81 -4.14 5.17
CA CYS A 70 12.63 -4.67 3.81
C CYS A 70 12.31 -3.61 2.74
N ALA A 71 11.98 -2.38 3.12
CA ALA A 71 11.68 -1.35 2.13
C ALA A 71 12.95 -0.84 1.43
N LEU A 72 12.84 -0.58 0.13
CA LEU A 72 13.92 0.05 -0.65
C LEU A 72 13.82 1.58 -0.61
N SER A 73 12.63 2.12 -0.39
CA SER A 73 12.36 3.56 -0.23
C SER A 73 10.96 3.78 0.33
N ASP A 74 10.62 5.02 0.67
CA ASP A 74 9.27 5.42 1.12
C ASP A 74 8.16 5.04 0.11
N VAL A 75 8.48 4.96 -1.18
CA VAL A 75 7.54 4.57 -2.25
C VAL A 75 7.55 3.05 -2.49
N ARG A 76 8.72 2.40 -2.36
CA ARG A 76 8.89 0.95 -2.52
C ARG A 76 8.94 0.30 -1.14
N ASN A 77 7.81 0.34 -0.45
CA ASN A 77 7.69 0.10 0.99
C ASN A 77 6.93 -1.19 1.36
N VAL A 78 7.14 -2.23 0.54
CA VAL A 78 6.68 -3.62 0.77
C VAL A 78 5.17 -3.84 0.59
N ALA A 79 4.31 -3.15 1.34
CA ALA A 79 2.87 -3.38 1.32
C ALA A 79 2.05 -2.11 1.53
N HIS A 80 0.82 -2.12 1.01
CA HIS A 80 -0.26 -1.19 1.36
C HIS A 80 -1.14 -1.83 2.44
N ALA A 81 -1.62 -1.02 3.38
CA ALA A 81 -2.56 -1.46 4.40
C ALA A 81 -3.72 -0.45 4.45
N SER A 82 -4.94 -0.95 4.26
CA SER A 82 -6.15 -0.16 4.32
C SER A 82 -6.43 0.30 5.75
N ASP A 83 -7.07 1.46 5.89
CA ASP A 83 -7.76 1.79 7.13
C ASP A 83 -8.97 0.86 7.31
N ALA A 84 -9.38 0.60 8.55
CA ALA A 84 -10.35 -0.44 8.87
C ALA A 84 -11.69 -0.25 8.17
N GLU A 85 -12.13 1.00 8.01
CA GLU A 85 -13.38 1.40 7.36
C GLU A 85 -13.34 1.19 5.83
N ALA A 86 -12.14 1.17 5.25
CA ALA A 86 -11.93 1.01 3.82
C ALA A 86 -11.64 -0.44 3.42
N ALA A 87 -11.25 -1.29 4.36
CA ALA A 87 -10.72 -2.62 4.10
C ALA A 87 -11.66 -3.49 3.25
N GLU A 88 -12.95 -3.56 3.57
CA GLU A 88 -13.91 -4.38 2.83
C GLU A 88 -14.13 -3.86 1.40
N ARG A 89 -14.23 -2.53 1.23
CA ARG A 89 -14.38 -1.89 -0.08
C ARG A 89 -13.13 -2.09 -0.95
N GLU A 90 -11.94 -1.94 -0.37
CA GLU A 90 -10.67 -2.10 -1.08
C GLU A 90 -10.42 -3.57 -1.46
N LEU A 91 -10.75 -4.51 -0.59
CA LEU A 91 -10.63 -5.94 -0.88
C LEU A 91 -11.56 -6.37 -2.02
N ALA A 92 -12.79 -5.84 -2.07
CA ALA A 92 -13.75 -6.13 -3.13
C ALA A 92 -13.25 -5.75 -4.54
N LEU A 93 -12.28 -4.84 -4.66
CA LEU A 93 -11.65 -4.50 -5.94
C LEU A 93 -10.88 -5.69 -6.56
N PHE A 94 -10.58 -6.71 -5.75
CA PHE A 94 -9.83 -7.89 -6.15
C PHE A 94 -10.71 -9.15 -6.26
N GLU A 95 -12.04 -9.02 -6.18
CA GLU A 95 -12.98 -10.13 -6.35
C GLU A 95 -13.50 -10.28 -7.80
N PRO A 96 -13.85 -11.50 -8.28
CA PRO A 96 -13.77 -12.79 -7.59
C PRO A 96 -12.49 -13.53 -7.99
N LEU A 97 -11.55 -13.73 -7.08
CA LEU A 97 -10.38 -14.56 -7.35
C LEU A 97 -10.38 -15.80 -6.45
N PRO A 98 -10.56 -17.02 -6.99
CA PRO A 98 -10.15 -18.21 -6.26
C PRO A 98 -8.63 -18.10 -6.00
N PRO A 99 -8.15 -18.49 -4.81
CA PRO A 99 -6.74 -18.38 -4.49
C PRO A 99 -5.92 -19.25 -5.45
N PRO A 100 -4.71 -18.82 -5.90
CA PRO A 100 -3.72 -19.77 -6.35
C PRO A 100 -3.26 -20.56 -5.11
N GLN A 101 -4.00 -21.64 -4.82
CA GLN A 101 -3.71 -22.65 -3.79
C GLN A 101 -2.23 -23.08 -3.74
N PRO A 102 -1.46 -23.15 -4.85
CA PRO A 102 -0.04 -23.52 -4.78
C PRO A 102 0.83 -22.51 -4.02
N PHE A 103 0.56 -21.21 -4.18
CA PHE A 103 1.44 -20.15 -3.68
C PHE A 103 1.33 -19.95 -2.16
N LEU A 104 0.11 -20.02 -1.61
CA LEU A 104 -0.10 -19.90 -0.16
C LEU A 104 0.46 -21.10 0.61
N ASN A 105 0.39 -22.31 0.02
CA ASN A 105 0.96 -23.52 0.61
C ASN A 105 2.49 -23.52 0.57
N GLU A 106 3.11 -22.92 -0.45
CA GLU A 106 4.58 -22.74 -0.51
C GLU A 106 5.09 -21.78 0.58
N VAL A 107 4.36 -20.69 0.82
CA VAL A 107 4.70 -19.68 1.83
C VAL A 107 4.45 -20.17 3.26
N LEU A 108 3.36 -20.91 3.49
CA LEU A 108 2.95 -21.35 4.84
C LEU A 108 3.43 -22.75 5.22
N GLY A 109 3.74 -23.62 4.24
CA GLY A 109 4.25 -24.98 4.48
C GLY A 109 5.77 -25.05 4.70
N SER A 110 6.47 -23.92 4.65
CA SER A 110 7.91 -23.79 4.88
C SER A 110 8.27 -23.25 6.28
N LEU A 111 7.29 -23.16 7.18
CA LEU A 111 7.44 -22.90 8.62
C LEU A 111 7.10 -24.17 9.42
#